data_AF-A0A931WZA0-F1
#
_entry.id   AF-A0A931WZA0-F1
#
_cell.length_a   1.000
_cell.length_b   1.000
_cell.length_c   1.000
_cell.angle_alpha   90.00
_cell.angle_beta   90.00
_cell.angle_gamma   90.00
#
_symmetry.space_group_name_H-M   'P 1'
#
loop_
_entity.id
_entity.type
_entity.pdbx_description
1 polymer ?
#
loop_
_entity_poly.entity_id
_entity_poly.type
_entity_poly.pdbx_seq_one_letter_code
_entity_poly.pdbx_strand_id
1 'polypeptide(L)' 'MRIELTEDQRLVQRSVRDFAAAELRPPASKWDREGKLPLEIIPKLASLGLLGLVVPP' A
#
# COMPACT_ATOMS: atom_id res chain seq x y z
N MET A 1 4.48 28.21 2.31
CA MET A 1 4.50 26.81 1.83
C MET A 1 3.71 25.97 2.82
N ARG A 2 2.71 25.20 2.37
CA ARG A 2 1.90 24.32 3.23
C ARG A 2 2.44 22.90 3.09
N ILE A 3 2.84 22.28 4.19
CA ILE A 3 3.50 20.94 4.20
C ILE A 3 2.58 19.86 4.75
N GLU A 4 1.43 20.24 5.29
CA GLU A 4 0.43 19.33 5.82
C GLU A 4 -0.32 18.64 4.68
N LEU A 5 -0.51 17.32 4.83
CA LEU A 5 -1.38 16.55 3.96
C LEU A 5 -2.83 17.05 4.04
N THR A 6 -3.52 17.02 2.90
CA THR A 6 -4.98 17.20 2.83
C THR A 6 -5.69 16.05 3.54
N GLU A 7 -7.00 16.20 3.80
CA GLU A 7 -7.79 15.16 4.43
C GLU A 7 -7.81 13.86 3.61
N ASP A 8 -7.99 13.96 2.29
CA ASP A 8 -7.95 12.83 1.36
C ASP A 8 -6.59 12.14 1.36
N GLN A 9 -5.50 12.91 1.33
CA GLN A 9 -4.14 12.37 1.39
C GLN A 9 -3.88 11.65 2.73
N ARG A 10 -4.41 12.18 3.84
CA ARG A 10 -4.33 11.50 5.15
C ARG A 10 -5.15 10.22 5.17
N LEU A 11 -6.32 10.21 4.52
CA LEU A 11 -7.15 9.01 4.42
C LEU A 11 -6.41 7.91 3.64
N VAL A 12 -5.89 8.23 2.45
CA VAL A 12 -5.08 7.30 1.66
C VAL A 12 -3.88 6.79 2.48
N GLN A 13 -3.15 7.68 3.14
CA GLN A 13 -2.01 7.29 3.97
C GLN A 13 -2.39 6.29 5.07
N ARG A 14 -3.50 6.52 5.78
CA ARG A 14 -3.98 5.61 6.83
C ARG A 14 -4.33 4.24 6.24
N SER A 15 -5.14 4.19 5.19
CA SER A 15 -5.55 2.94 4.56
C SER A 15 -4.36 2.11 4.07
N VAL A 16 -3.37 2.76 3.44
CA VAL A 16 -2.14 2.08 2.97
C VAL A 16 -1.30 1.58 4.15
N ARG A 17 -1.20 2.37 5.23
CA ARG A 17 -0.44 1.98 6.42
C ARG A 17 -1.03 0.77 7.11
N ASP A 18 -2.36 0.71 7.22
CA ASP A 18 -3.06 -0.40 7.86
C ASP A 18 -2.90 -1.69 7.04
N PHE A 19 -3.06 -1.61 5.72
CA PHE A 19 -2.77 -2.72 4.81
C PHE A 19 -1.32 -3.22 4.94
N ALA A 20 -0.35 -2.30 4.93
CA ALA A 20 1.05 -2.68 5.04
C ALA A 20 1.37 -3.33 6.39
N ALA A 21 0.75 -2.87 7.48
CA ALA A 21 0.92 -3.46 8.80
C ALA A 21 0.33 -4.88 8.90
N ALA A 22 -0.82 -5.12 8.27
CA ALA A 22 -1.52 -6.40 8.30
C ALA A 22 -0.93 -7.44 7.33
N GLU A 23 -0.63 -7.04 6.08
CA GLU A 23 -0.36 -7.97 4.99
C GLU A 23 1.11 -8.00 4.57
N LEU A 24 1.81 -6.87 4.62
CA LEU A 24 3.18 -6.76 4.12
C LEU A 24 4.23 -6.96 5.23
N ARG A 25 4.02 -6.38 6.40
CA ARG A 25 4.99 -6.41 7.51
C ARG A 25 5.26 -7.81 8.05
N PRO A 26 4.26 -8.68 8.31
CA PRO A 26 4.53 -9.99 8.91
C PRO A 26 5.45 -10.89 8.05
N PRO A 27 5.26 -11.01 6.72
CA PRO A 27 6.12 -11.86 5.88
C PRO A 27 7.36 -11.15 5.31
N ALA A 28 7.49 -9.82 5.45
CA ALA A 28 8.54 -9.01 4.80
C ALA A 28 9.97 -9.58 4.97
N SER A 29 10.35 -9.98 6.19
CA SER A 29 11.70 -10.53 6.43
C SER A 29 11.95 -11.85 5.70
N LYS A 30 10.92 -12.68 5.51
CA LYS A 30 11.02 -13.92 4.75
C LYS A 30 11.21 -13.62 3.26
N TRP A 31 10.39 -12.73 2.72
CA TRP A 31 10.45 -12.30 1.32
C TRP A 31 11.79 -11.69 0.94
N ASP A 32 12.35 -10.86 1.83
CA ASP A 32 13.68 -10.27 1.67
C ASP A 32 14.77 -11.34 1.57
N ARG A 33 14.81 -12.28 2.53
CA ARG A 33 15.76 -13.40 2.51
C ARG A 33 15.62 -14.30 1.28
N GLU A 34 14.40 -14.47 0.77
CA GLU A 34 14.11 -15.33 -0.37
C GLU A 34 14.24 -14.59 -1.72
N GLY A 35 14.38 -13.26 -1.71
CA GLY A 35 14.37 -12.43 -2.92
C GLY A 35 13.05 -12.51 -3.69
N LYS A 36 11.91 -12.69 -2.99
CA LYS A 36 10.61 -12.95 -3.62
C LYS A 36 9.52 -12.07 -3.04
N LEU A 37 8.77 -11.40 -3.92
CA LEU A 37 7.49 -10.79 -3.59
C LEU A 37 6.35 -11.64 -4.17
N PRO A 38 5.46 -12.22 -3.34
CA PRO A 38 4.32 -12.97 -3.83
C PRO A 38 3.38 -12.11 -4.68
N LEU A 39 3.04 -12.60 -5.88
CA LEU A 39 2.15 -11.89 -6.80
C LEU A 39 0.71 -11.77 -6.28
N GLU A 40 0.32 -12.61 -5.32
CA GLU A 40 -1.00 -12.56 -4.65
C GLU A 40 -1.25 -11.25 -3.90
N ILE A 41 -0.21 -10.47 -3.61
CA ILE A 41 -0.35 -9.13 -3.01
C ILE A 41 -0.89 -8.12 -4.02
N ILE A 42 -0.64 -8.30 -5.31
CA ILE A 42 -1.03 -7.34 -6.34
C ILE A 42 -2.56 -7.19 -6.45
N PRO A 43 -3.37 -8.28 -6.49
CA PRO A 43 -4.83 -8.16 -6.43
C PRO A 43 -5.35 -7.44 -5.18
N LYS A 44 -4.68 -7.62 -4.03
CA LYS A 44 -5.07 -6.95 -2.78
C LYS A 44 -4.77 -5.44 -2.82
N LEU A 45 -3.68 -5.03 -3.45
CA LEU A 45 -3.38 -3.62 -3.69
C LEU A 45 -4.36 -3.01 -4.71
N ALA A 46 -4.75 -3.77 -5.73
CA ALA A 46 -5.73 -3.35 -6.73
C ALA A 46 -7.10 -3.07 -6.12
N SER A 47 -7.59 -3.92 -5.21
CA SER A 47 -8.88 -3.73 -4.55
C SER A 47 -8.93 -2.49 -3.65
N LEU A 48 -7.77 -1.98 -3.21
CA LEU A 48 -7.63 -0.72 -2.49
C LEU A 48 -7.56 0.51 -3.43
N GLY A 49 -7.64 0.30 -4.75
CA GLY A 49 -7.53 1.37 -5.75
C GLY A 49 -6.12 1.94 -5.92
N LEU A 50 -5.11 1.34 -5.29
CA LEU A 50 -3.76 1.90 -5.24
C LEU A 50 -3.03 1.84 -6.58
N LEU A 51 -3.38 0.87 -7.43
CA LEU A 51 -2.75 0.71 -8.75
C LEU A 51 -3.26 1.70 -9.81
N GLY A 52 -4.33 2.45 -9.51
CA GLY A 52 -4.92 3.45 -10.41
C GLY A 52 -5.14 4.81 -9.76
N LEU A 53 -4.56 5.07 -8.58
CA LEU A 53 -4.88 6.22 -7.74
C LEU A 53 -4.77 7.59 -8.44
N VAL A 54 -3.87 7.71 -9.42
CA VAL A 54 -3.61 8.95 -10.16
C VAL A 54 -4.10 8.90 -11.61
N VAL A 55 -4.77 7.82 -12.00
CA VAL A 55 -5.29 7.64 -13.36
C VAL A 55 -6.75 8.07 -13.37
N PRO A 56 -7.13 9.07 -14.21
CA PRO A 56 -8.53 9.43 -14.38
C PRO A 56 -9.34 8.24 -14.93
N PRO A 57 -10.64 8.14 -14.57
CA PRO A 57 -11.54 7.14 -15.15
C PRO A 57 -11.73 7.31 -16.65
#